data_AF-A0A0P1AVC6-F1
#
_entry.id   AF-A0A0P1AVC6-F1
#
_cell.length_a   1.000
_cell.length_b   1.000
_cell.length_c   1.000
_cell.angle_alpha   90.00
_cell.angle_beta   90.00
_cell.angle_gamma   90.00
#
_symmetry.space_group_name_H-M   'P 1'
#
loop_
_entity.id
_entity.type
_entity.pdbx_description
1 polymer ?
#
loop_
_entity_poly.entity_id
_entity_poly.type
_entity_poly.pdbx_seq_one_letter_code
_entity_poly.pdbx_strand_id
1 'polypeptide(L)'
;MRYGAIPSSSEQPLLPAATLVNPENTVEVFVADFNGVALLLKVPVGTTMTDLVDAAYEMPSFKKGDFLGFEDVNSRLNHPVTAADARRWTADKPLRLKYKRDKTC
;
A
#
# COMPACT_ATOMS: atom_id res chain seq x y z
N MET A 1 44.54 -25.06 30.02
CA MET A 1 43.66 -23.88 29.95
C MET A 1 42.48 -24.21 29.07
N ARG A 2 41.29 -23.72 29.44
CA ARG A 2 39.97 -24.26 29.11
C ARG A 2 39.52 -23.98 27.66
N TYR A 3 38.78 -24.95 27.13
CA TYR A 3 37.78 -24.93 26.06
C TYR A 3 37.45 -23.57 25.41
N GLY A 4 37.72 -23.43 24.11
CA GLY A 4 37.05 -22.46 23.25
C GLY A 4 35.68 -23.01 22.86
N ALA A 5 34.64 -22.48 23.49
CA ALA A 5 33.27 -22.93 23.38
C ALA A 5 32.49 -22.16 22.29
N ILE A 6 32.12 -22.88 21.23
CA ILE A 6 30.86 -22.85 20.43
C ILE A 6 30.39 -21.53 19.74
N PRO A 7 29.35 -21.55 18.88
CA PRO A 7 29.43 -21.34 17.44
C PRO A 7 28.54 -20.14 17.05
N SER A 8 27.80 -20.25 15.94
CA SER A 8 26.65 -19.43 15.57
C SER A 8 26.98 -18.42 14.48
N SER A 9 27.17 -18.97 13.29
CA SER A 9 26.64 -18.37 12.06
C SER A 9 25.13 -18.21 12.26
N SER A 10 24.74 -17.15 12.97
CA SER A 10 23.35 -16.74 13.05
C SER A 10 22.95 -16.31 11.66
N GLU A 11 22.13 -17.15 11.03
CA GLU A 11 21.23 -16.79 9.96
C GLU A 11 20.58 -15.46 10.33
N GLN A 12 21.09 -14.34 9.79
CA GLN A 12 20.32 -13.11 9.78
C GLN A 12 19.16 -13.39 8.83
N PRO A 13 17.90 -13.34 9.29
CA PRO A 13 16.78 -13.31 8.38
C PRO A 13 17.03 -12.13 7.45
N LEU A 14 17.01 -12.36 6.14
CA LEU A 14 16.82 -11.28 5.18
C LEU A 14 15.48 -10.64 5.53
N LEU A 15 15.53 -9.62 6.38
CA LEU A 15 14.40 -8.72 6.57
C LEU A 15 14.03 -8.26 5.16
N PRO A 16 12.75 -8.35 4.76
CA PRO A 16 12.32 -7.81 3.48
C PRO A 16 12.78 -6.37 3.45
N ALA A 17 13.49 -5.99 2.37
CA ALA A 17 14.08 -4.68 2.20
C ALA A 17 13.02 -3.62 2.54
N ALA A 18 13.11 -3.07 3.76
CA ALA A 18 12.36 -1.89 4.15
C ALA A 18 12.82 -0.84 3.15
N THR A 19 11.96 -0.58 2.18
CA THR A 19 12.24 0.29 1.06
C THR A 19 12.60 1.62 1.71
N LEU A 20 13.83 2.08 1.47
CA LEU A 20 14.33 3.34 1.99
C LEU A 20 13.33 4.42 1.54
N VAL A 21 12.43 4.80 2.44
CA VAL A 21 11.37 5.78 2.20
C VAL A 21 12.07 7.13 2.14
N ASN A 22 12.63 7.50 0.99
CA ASN A 22 13.20 8.83 0.80
C ASN A 22 12.04 9.85 0.93
N PRO A 23 12.01 10.67 2.00
CA PRO A 23 10.85 11.52 2.28
C PRO A 23 10.64 12.60 1.22
N GLU A 24 11.69 12.96 0.47
CA GLU A 24 11.67 13.94 -0.61
C GLU A 24 10.94 13.44 -1.87
N ASN A 25 10.60 12.15 -1.95
CA ASN A 25 9.95 11.56 -3.10
C ASN A 25 8.58 10.97 -2.76
N THR A 26 7.88 11.55 -1.78
CA THR A 26 6.52 11.14 -1.39
C THR A 26 5.46 11.85 -2.22
N VAL A 27 4.38 11.14 -2.55
CA VAL A 27 3.23 11.65 -3.27
C VAL A 27 1.96 11.47 -2.48
N GLU A 28 1.08 12.45 -2.61
CA GLU A 28 -0.24 12.46 -2.00
C GLU A 28 -1.23 11.86 -2.99
N VAL A 29 -1.90 10.80 -2.57
CA VAL A 29 -2.83 10.01 -3.37
C VAL A 29 -4.17 9.93 -2.66
N PHE A 30 -5.24 10.22 -3.38
CA PHE A 30 -6.59 10.07 -2.85
C PHE A 30 -7.11 8.68 -3.19
N VAL A 31 -7.50 7.90 -2.18
CA VAL A 31 -8.05 6.55 -2.33
C VAL A 31 -9.47 6.54 -1.80
N ALA A 32 -10.41 6.03 -2.59
CA ALA A 32 -11.80 5.89 -2.15
C ALA A 32 -11.97 4.58 -1.37
N ASP A 33 -12.55 4.68 -0.18
CA ASP A 33 -12.91 3.52 0.63
C ASP A 33 -14.18 2.82 0.11
N PHE A 34 -14.65 1.80 0.84
CA PHE A 34 -15.88 1.07 0.50
C PHE A 34 -17.12 1.97 0.37
N ASN A 35 -17.20 3.04 1.16
CA ASN A 35 -18.31 3.99 1.11
C ASN A 35 -18.14 5.06 0.01
N GLY A 36 -17.03 5.06 -0.72
CA GLY A 36 -16.70 6.05 -1.72
C GLY A 36 -16.13 7.35 -1.15
N VAL A 37 -15.69 7.35 0.10
CA VAL A 37 -15.02 8.49 0.75
C VAL A 37 -13.58 8.54 0.29
N ALA A 38 -13.19 9.66 -0.33
CA ALA A 38 -11.81 9.92 -0.72
C ALA A 38 -10.95 10.22 0.51
N LEU A 39 -9.99 9.36 0.79
CA LEU A 39 -9.02 9.51 1.87
C LEU A 39 -7.65 9.85 1.29
N LEU A 40 -7.01 10.86 1.86
CA LEU A 40 -5.67 11.29 1.46
C LEU A 40 -4.63 10.42 2.14
N LEU A 41 -3.81 9.75 1.35
CA LEU A 41 -2.70 8.93 1.80
C LEU A 41 -1.39 9.47 1.23
N LYS A 42 -0.32 9.47 2.04
CA LYS A 42 1.02 9.89 1.61
C LYS A 42 1.89 8.64 1.50
N VAL A 43 2.37 8.33 0.31
CA VAL A 43 3.22 7.16 0.05
C VAL A 43 4.45 7.58 -0.75
N PRO A 44 5.60 6.91 -0.62
CA PRO A 44 6.74 7.18 -1.48
C PRO A 44 6.41 6.79 -2.94
N VAL A 45 6.90 7.57 -3.89
CA VAL A 45 6.83 7.24 -5.32
C VAL A 45 7.59 5.93 -5.54
N GLY A 46 6.97 5.02 -6.28
CA GLY A 46 7.48 3.66 -6.47
C GLY A 46 6.89 2.63 -5.51
N THR A 47 6.14 3.06 -4.48
CA THR A 47 5.32 2.15 -3.67
C THR A 47 4.41 1.34 -4.57
N THR A 48 4.32 0.04 -4.34
CA THR A 48 3.38 -0.81 -5.09
C THR A 48 1.95 -0.51 -4.67
N MET A 49 1.00 -0.68 -5.59
CA MET A 49 -0.40 -0.46 -5.25
C MET A 49 -0.91 -1.38 -4.14
N THR A 50 -0.34 -2.57 -3.97
CA THR A 50 -0.63 -3.45 -2.82
C THR A 50 -0.29 -2.76 -1.49
N ASP A 51 0.90 -2.18 -1.39
CA ASP A 51 1.38 -1.51 -0.19
C ASP A 51 0.61 -0.20 0.07
N LEU A 52 0.20 0.51 -1.00
CA LEU A 52 -0.75 1.62 -0.91
C LEU A 52 -2.11 1.19 -0.33
N VAL A 53 -2.66 0.07 -0.78
CA VAL A 53 -3.92 -0.46 -0.25
C VAL A 53 -3.75 -0.92 1.19
N ASP A 54 -2.64 -1.57 1.52
CA ASP A 54 -2.33 -2.00 2.90
C ASP A 54 -2.28 -0.79 3.85
N ALA A 55 -1.53 0.25 3.48
CA ALA A 55 -1.45 1.50 4.22
C ALA A 55 -2.81 2.21 4.34
N ALA A 56 -3.65 2.15 3.31
CA ALA A 56 -5.02 2.64 3.39
C ALA A 56 -5.85 1.82 4.39
N TYR A 57 -5.68 0.50 4.43
CA TYR A 57 -6.33 -0.38 5.39
C TYR A 57 -5.80 -0.19 6.83
N GLU A 58 -4.57 0.27 7.02
CA GLU A 58 -4.08 0.65 8.34
C GLU A 58 -4.74 1.92 8.88
N MET A 59 -5.31 2.77 8.01
CA MET A 59 -6.01 3.96 8.46
C MET A 59 -7.33 3.61 9.17
N PRO A 60 -7.56 4.11 10.40
CA PRO A 60 -8.79 3.85 11.14
C PRO A 60 -10.03 4.47 10.47
N SER A 61 -9.85 5.52 9.68
CA SER A 61 -10.90 6.19 8.91
C SER A 61 -11.31 5.42 7.66
N PHE A 62 -10.53 4.42 7.22
CA PHE A 62 -10.79 3.68 6.00
C PHE A 62 -11.73 2.50 6.25
N LYS A 63 -12.88 2.48 5.59
CA LYS A 63 -13.78 1.32 5.68
C LYS A 63 -13.28 0.20 4.79
N LYS A 64 -12.84 -0.86 5.46
CA LYS A 64 -12.41 -2.12 4.87
C LYS A 64 -13.62 -2.85 4.29
N GLY A 65 -13.51 -3.27 3.04
CA GLY A 65 -14.38 -4.28 2.44
C GLY A 65 -13.54 -5.45 1.93
N ASP A 66 -14.20 -6.47 1.39
CA ASP A 66 -13.53 -7.54 0.64
C ASP A 66 -12.98 -6.98 -0.68
N PHE A 67 -11.69 -6.64 -0.69
CA PHE A 67 -11.03 -6.05 -1.85
C PHE A 67 -10.99 -7.04 -3.03
N LEU A 68 -11.47 -6.62 -4.20
CA LEU A 68 -11.48 -7.42 -5.43
C LEU A 68 -10.53 -6.88 -6.50
N GLY A 69 -10.04 -5.66 -6.36
CA GLY A 69 -9.19 -4.99 -7.34
C GLY A 69 -9.48 -3.50 -7.45
N PHE A 70 -9.08 -2.88 -8.55
CA PHE A 70 -9.29 -1.46 -8.80
C PHE A 70 -10.43 -1.26 -9.81
N GLU A 71 -11.16 -0.13 -9.71
CA GLU A 71 -12.09 0.24 -10.77
C GLU A 71 -11.35 0.63 -12.05
N ASP A 72 -10.20 1.29 -11.92
CA ASP A 72 -9.36 1.66 -13.05
C ASP A 72 -8.68 0.43 -13.66
N VAL A 73 -8.81 0.27 -14.98
CA VAL A 73 -8.34 -0.91 -15.71
C VAL A 73 -6.81 -0.91 -15.90
N ASN A 74 -6.17 0.25 -15.79
CA ASN A 74 -4.71 0.38 -15.88
C ASN A 74 -4.04 0.09 -14.52
N SER A 75 -4.82 0.12 -13.45
CA SER A 75 -4.36 -0.10 -12.09
C SER A 75 -4.19 -1.60 -11.80
N ARG A 76 -2.94 -2.06 -11.72
CA ARG A 76 -2.56 -3.43 -11.30
C ARG A 76 -1.87 -3.40 -9.94
N LEU A 77 -2.09 -4.42 -9.11
CA LEU A 77 -1.47 -4.52 -7.77
C LEU A 77 0.07 -4.44 -7.78
N ASN A 78 0.68 -5.05 -8.80
CA ASN A 78 2.14 -5.06 -8.96
C ASN A 78 2.67 -3.78 -9.63
N HIS A 79 1.80 -2.85 -10.02
CA HIS A 79 2.24 -1.60 -10.65
C HIS A 79 2.72 -0.64 -9.56
N PRO A 80 3.89 0.00 -9.75
CA PRO A 80 4.35 1.04 -8.86
C PRO A 80 3.48 2.29 -9.04
N VAL A 81 3.15 2.94 -7.93
CA VAL A 81 2.48 4.23 -7.90
C VAL A 81 3.48 5.29 -8.35
N THR A 82 3.18 5.94 -9.47
CA THR A 82 4.01 7.05 -9.96
C THR A 82 3.44 8.40 -9.56
N ALA A 83 4.27 9.45 -9.61
CA ALA A 83 3.78 10.81 -9.42
C ALA A 83 2.73 11.23 -10.47
N ALA A 84 2.75 10.63 -11.67
CA ALA A 84 1.73 10.88 -12.67
C ALA A 84 0.36 10.28 -12.25
N ASP A 85 0.38 9.10 -11.62
CA ASP A 85 -0.82 8.47 -11.08
C ASP A 85 -1.39 9.28 -9.91
N ALA A 86 -0.53 9.77 -9.02
CA ALA A 86 -0.93 10.65 -7.93
C ALA A 86 -1.62 11.94 -8.42
N ARG A 87 -1.16 12.50 -9.54
CA ARG A 87 -1.82 13.65 -10.17
C ARG A 87 -3.18 13.32 -10.80
N ARG A 88 -3.44 12.04 -11.11
CA ARG A 88 -4.75 11.58 -11.61
C ARG A 88 -5.72 11.33 -10.45
N TRP A 89 -5.22 10.79 -9.34
CA TRP A 89 -6.01 10.44 -8.17
C TRP A 89 -6.15 11.61 -7.21
N THR A 90 -7.14 12.47 -7.51
CA THR A 90 -7.46 13.69 -6.74
C THR A 90 -8.69 13.49 -5.86
N ALA A 91 -9.02 14.45 -4.99
CA ALA A 91 -10.22 14.37 -4.15
C ALA A 91 -11.51 14.17 -4.96
N ASP A 92 -11.62 14.80 -6.15
CA ASP A 92 -12.77 14.66 -7.06
C ASP A 92 -12.76 13.34 -7.84
N LYS A 93 -11.57 12.79 -8.10
CA LYS A 93 -11.37 11.55 -8.85
C LYS A 93 -10.39 10.64 -8.11
N PRO A 94 -10.78 10.13 -6.93
CA PRO A 94 -9.90 9.28 -6.14
C PRO A 94 -9.67 7.94 -6.84
N LEU A 95 -8.60 7.23 -6.46
CA LEU A 95 -8.41 5.84 -6.80
C LEU A 95 -9.53 5.01 -6.17
N ARG A 96 -10.45 4.50 -6.98
CA ARG A 96 -11.58 3.71 -6.49
C ARG A 96 -11.23 2.25 -6.45
N LEU A 97 -11.35 1.65 -5.25
CA LEU A 97 -11.19 0.22 -5.08
C LEU A 97 -12.53 -0.47 -5.39
N LYS A 98 -12.45 -1.62 -6.05
CA LYS A 98 -13.58 -2.54 -6.19
C LYS A 98 -13.61 -3.44 -4.97
N TYR A 99 -14.79 -3.53 -4.37
CA TYR A 99 -15.07 -4.42 -3.27
C TYR A 99 -16.14 -5.42 -3.66
N LYS A 100 -16.11 -6.58 -3.04
CA LYS A 100 -17.21 -7.53 -3.08
C LYS A 100 -18.36 -6.89 -2.34
N ARG A 101 -19.44 -6.56 -3.05
CA ARG A 101 -20.72 -6.33 -2.38
C ARG A 101 -21.24 -7.70 -2.00
N ASP A 102 -21.37 -7.94 -0.71
CA ASP A 102 -22.12 -9.09 -0.26
C ASP A 102 -23.55 -8.92 -0.81
N LYS A 103 -23.97 -9.85 -1.67
CA LYS A 103 -25.36 -9.95 -2.13
C LYS A 103 -26.18 -10.49 -0.97
N THR A 104 -26.35 -9.71 0.08
CA THR A 104 -27.40 -9.98 1.05
C THR A 104 -28.65 -9.26 0.56
N CYS A 105 -29.41 -10.00 -0.27
CA CYS A 105 -30.83 -9.75 -0.50
C CYS A 105 -31.61 -9.95 0.81
#